data_AF-A0A968XL04-F1
#
_entry.id   AF-A0A968XL04-F1
#
_cell.length_a   1.000
_cell.length_b   1.000
_cell.length_c   1.000
_cell.angle_alpha   90.00
_cell.angle_beta   90.00
_cell.angle_gamma   90.00
#
_symmetry.space_group_name_H-M   'P 1'
#
loop_
_entity.id
_entity.type
_entity.pdbx_description
1 polymer ?
#
loop_
_entity_poly.entity_id
_entity_poly.type
_entity_poly.pdbx_seq_one_letter_code
_entity_poly.pdbx_strand_id
1 'polypeptide(L)'
;MKRFSFWIIVAAFTFVIGLGAVLTWLYYNQKEIAEVEPVPLFDNSCLQSKSFPGLSRKISELQKGKSGYFPNETFLSKNWKESDDFHNDWYGKFLRIMDEKPLLDISDENTEVYRFLWLRTFHHPIFVRVERNEKTIRLFSKELDGAGGYDSRKTIKTTDTILDESQWCQFLNLLEKSKYWQMPTEDTRLSGVDGAQWILEGVKDGRYHIVDRFMPEKDNYGQACIYLLQLSGVDTDRLKHELY
;
A
#
# COMPACT_ATOMS: atom_id res chain seq x y z
N MET A 1 -37.59 34.79 41.10
CA MET A 1 -36.76 33.63 41.51
C MET A 1 -36.95 32.35 40.70
N LYS A 2 -38.15 31.99 40.20
CA LYS A 2 -38.39 30.68 39.53
C LYS A 2 -37.77 30.51 38.13
N ARG A 3 -37.62 31.57 37.33
CA ARG A 3 -37.03 31.51 35.97
C ARG A 3 -35.52 31.25 35.97
N PHE A 4 -34.79 31.73 36.97
CA PHE A 4 -33.34 31.58 37.06
C PHE A 4 -32.93 30.14 37.42
N SER A 5 -33.70 29.49 38.29
CA SER A 5 -33.50 28.08 38.67
C SER A 5 -33.74 27.11 37.50
N PHE A 6 -34.66 27.42 36.59
CA PHE A 6 -34.91 26.61 35.40
C PHE A 6 -33.71 26.58 34.45
N TRP A 7 -33.07 27.73 34.20
CA TRP A 7 -31.90 27.79 33.31
C TRP A 7 -30.66 27.11 33.89
N ILE A 8 -30.50 27.11 35.22
CA ILE A 8 -29.43 26.35 35.88
C ILE A 8 -29.62 24.85 35.71
N ILE A 9 -30.86 24.36 35.80
CA ILE A 9 -31.18 22.94 35.60
C ILE A 9 -30.91 22.53 34.16
N VAL A 10 -31.30 23.36 33.18
CA VAL A 10 -31.02 23.11 31.75
C VAL A 10 -29.51 23.09 31.48
N ALA A 11 -28.76 24.05 32.02
CA ALA A 11 -27.31 24.11 31.86
C ALA A 11 -26.60 22.87 32.46
N ALA A 12 -27.01 22.45 33.66
CA ALA A 12 -26.49 21.24 34.30
C ALA A 12 -26.78 19.98 33.46
N PHE A 13 -27.99 19.87 32.90
CA PHE A 13 -28.37 18.73 32.06
C PHE A 13 -27.56 18.67 30.77
N THR A 14 -27.33 19.81 30.10
CA THR A 14 -26.49 19.89 28.91
C THR A 14 -25.02 19.57 29.20
N PHE A 15 -24.51 19.96 30.36
CA PHE A 15 -23.15 19.66 30.78
C PHE A 15 -22.95 18.15 31.01
N VAL A 16 -23.92 17.47 31.64
CA VAL A 16 -23.86 16.02 31.86
C VAL A 16 -23.91 15.24 30.55
N ILE A 17 -24.74 15.66 29.58
CA ILE A 17 -24.77 15.05 28.24
C ILE A 17 -23.43 15.24 27.53
N GLY A 18 -22.87 16.45 27.57
CA GLY A 18 -21.55 16.75 26.99
C GLY A 18 -20.44 15.91 27.62
N LEU A 19 -20.43 15.79 28.95
CA LEU A 19 -19.47 14.97 29.69
C LEU A 19 -19.60 13.48 29.33
N GLY A 20 -20.83 12.97 29.20
CA GLY A 20 -21.09 11.60 28.78
C GLY A 20 -20.60 11.31 27.35
N ALA A 21 -20.79 12.26 26.42
CA ALA A 21 -20.28 12.14 25.06
C ALA A 21 -18.74 12.14 25.03
N VAL A 22 -18.09 13.03 25.79
CA VAL A 22 -16.62 13.08 25.91
C VAL A 22 -16.07 11.80 26.54
N LEU A 23 -16.68 11.29 27.62
CA LEU A 23 -16.25 10.05 28.26
C LEU A 23 -16.45 8.83 27.34
N THR A 24 -17.54 8.81 26.57
CA THR A 24 -17.79 7.75 25.59
C THR A 24 -16.78 7.81 24.44
N TRP A 25 -16.47 9.02 23.95
CA TRP A 25 -15.45 9.25 22.93
C TRP A 25 -14.05 8.84 23.42
N LEU A 26 -13.68 9.21 24.65
CA LEU A 26 -12.44 8.77 25.29
C LEU A 26 -12.37 7.25 25.45
N TYR A 27 -13.47 6.63 25.88
CA TYR A 27 -13.57 5.17 26.05
C TYR A 27 -13.42 4.42 24.71
N TYR A 28 -14.02 4.92 23.63
CA TYR A 28 -13.87 4.34 22.30
C TYR A 28 -12.47 4.57 21.72
N ASN A 29 -11.90 5.77 21.86
CA ASN A 29 -10.57 6.10 21.32
C ASN A 29 -9.43 5.44 22.09
N GLN A 30 -9.59 5.14 23.38
CA GLN A 30 -8.59 4.39 24.14
C GLN A 30 -8.43 2.95 23.62
N LYS A 31 -9.47 2.39 22.98
CA LYS A 31 -9.46 1.03 22.43
C LYS A 31 -8.73 0.93 21.08
N GLU A 32 -8.48 2.05 20.40
CA GLU A 32 -7.79 2.09 19.11
C GLU A 32 -6.26 2.16 19.21
N ILE A 33 -5.71 2.31 20.42
CA ILE A 33 -4.27 2.14 20.65
C ILE A 33 -4.03 0.68 21.03
N ALA A 34 -4.21 -0.22 20.06
CA ALA A 34 -3.57 -1.52 20.15
C ALA A 34 -2.06 -1.26 20.08
N GLU A 35 -1.39 -1.48 21.20
CA GLU A 35 0.07 -1.57 21.29
C GLU A 35 0.54 -2.48 20.16
N VAL A 36 1.30 -1.92 19.21
CA VAL A 36 1.93 -2.72 18.15
C VAL A 36 2.88 -3.65 18.88
N GLU A 37 2.49 -4.92 19.04
CA GLU A 37 3.35 -5.92 19.66
C GLU A 37 4.70 -5.86 18.96
N PRO A 38 5.82 -5.77 19.71
CA PRO A 38 7.14 -5.72 19.11
C PRO A 38 7.30 -6.97 18.26
N VAL A 39 7.56 -6.75 16.96
CA VAL A 39 7.82 -7.81 16.00
C VAL A 39 8.97 -8.65 16.58
N PRO A 40 8.78 -9.95 16.83
CA PRO A 40 9.83 -10.77 17.42
C PRO A 40 11.08 -10.73 16.54
N LEU A 41 12.24 -10.56 17.17
CA LEU A 41 13.54 -10.69 16.52
C LEU A 41 13.62 -12.08 15.87
N PHE A 42 13.45 -12.11 14.55
CA PHE A 42 13.47 -13.34 13.77
C PHE A 42 14.90 -13.84 13.59
N ASP A 43 15.02 -15.17 13.54
CA ASP A 43 16.20 -15.88 13.05
C ASP A 43 16.68 -15.27 11.72
N ASN A 44 17.98 -15.16 11.51
CA ASN A 44 18.61 -14.40 10.41
C ASN A 44 18.38 -15.00 9.01
N SER A 45 17.44 -15.94 8.87
CA SER A 45 17.01 -16.49 7.60
C SER A 45 15.55 -16.14 7.36
N CYS A 46 15.28 -15.51 6.21
CA CYS A 46 13.92 -15.17 5.84
C CYS A 46 13.07 -16.44 5.70
N LEU A 47 11.80 -16.38 6.10
CA LEU A 47 10.88 -17.49 5.85
C LEU A 47 10.83 -17.80 4.36
N GLN A 48 11.03 -19.08 4.01
CA GLN A 48 10.69 -19.54 2.67
C GLN A 48 9.17 -19.39 2.49
N SER A 49 8.77 -18.58 1.51
CA SER A 49 7.37 -18.35 1.20
C SER A 49 6.68 -19.65 0.81
N LYS A 50 5.63 -20.03 1.54
CA LYS A 50 4.78 -21.20 1.22
C LYS A 50 3.70 -20.82 0.22
N SER A 51 3.40 -19.53 0.08
CA SER A 51 2.45 -19.03 -0.90
C SER A 51 3.02 -19.00 -2.34
N PHE A 52 4.34 -18.94 -2.51
CA PHE A 52 5.02 -18.98 -3.81
C PHE A 52 5.03 -20.40 -4.43
N PRO A 53 4.89 -20.58 -5.78
CA PRO A 53 4.72 -19.53 -6.79
C PRO A 53 3.28 -19.01 -6.90
N GLY A 54 2.32 -19.67 -6.26
CA GLY A 54 0.91 -19.27 -6.27
C GLY A 54 0.34 -19.04 -7.67
N LEU A 55 -0.28 -17.88 -7.87
CA LEU A 55 -0.86 -17.40 -9.13
C LEU A 55 0.12 -16.61 -10.01
N SER A 56 1.42 -16.60 -9.68
CA SER A 56 2.43 -15.92 -10.49
C SER A 56 2.59 -16.53 -11.88
N ARG A 57 2.94 -15.69 -12.86
CA ARG A 57 3.18 -16.06 -14.26
C ARG A 57 4.66 -15.94 -14.58
N LYS A 58 5.20 -16.79 -15.46
CA LYS A 58 6.60 -16.67 -15.88
C LYS A 58 6.78 -15.43 -16.72
N ILE A 59 7.84 -14.65 -16.47
CA ILE A 59 8.13 -13.41 -17.22
C ILE A 59 8.32 -13.69 -18.72
N SER A 60 8.93 -14.82 -19.06
CA SER A 60 9.14 -15.24 -20.47
C SER A 60 7.84 -15.48 -21.25
N GLU A 61 6.70 -15.64 -20.56
CA GLU A 61 5.38 -15.87 -21.14
C GLU A 61 4.53 -14.58 -21.16
N LEU A 62 5.04 -13.47 -20.59
CA LEU A 62 4.30 -12.21 -20.49
C LEU A 62 4.54 -11.32 -21.70
N GLN A 63 3.46 -10.72 -22.18
CA GLN A 63 3.53 -9.62 -23.15
C GLN A 63 3.15 -8.33 -22.41
N LYS A 64 3.82 -7.23 -22.74
CA LYS A 64 3.47 -5.94 -22.15
C LYS A 64 2.10 -5.46 -22.64
N GLY A 65 1.33 -4.87 -21.74
CA GLY A 65 0.08 -4.19 -22.05
C GLY A 65 0.32 -2.84 -22.73
N LYS A 66 -0.78 -2.11 -22.97
CA LYS A 66 -0.81 -0.90 -23.81
C LYS A 66 0.19 0.19 -23.44
N SER A 67 0.35 0.50 -22.15
CA SER A 67 1.25 1.56 -21.69
C SER A 67 2.71 1.08 -21.55
N GLY A 68 2.94 -0.23 -21.64
CA GLY A 68 4.24 -0.88 -21.54
C GLY A 68 4.69 -1.19 -20.12
N TYR A 69 3.92 -0.81 -19.09
CA TYR A 69 4.33 -0.91 -17.68
C TYR A 69 3.98 -2.23 -17.00
N PHE A 70 2.79 -2.75 -17.28
CA PHE A 70 2.26 -3.99 -16.73
C PHE A 70 2.00 -5.00 -17.85
N PRO A 71 1.95 -6.31 -17.57
CA PRO A 71 1.56 -7.30 -18.58
C PRO A 71 0.16 -7.03 -19.14
N ASN A 72 -0.10 -7.51 -20.35
CA ASN A 72 -1.45 -7.54 -20.90
C ASN A 72 -2.34 -8.50 -20.09
N GLU A 73 -3.64 -8.24 -20.12
CA GLU A 73 -4.64 -9.11 -19.49
C GLU A 73 -4.45 -9.23 -17.97
N THR A 74 -3.93 -8.17 -17.34
CA THR A 74 -3.67 -8.13 -15.89
C THR A 74 -4.92 -7.72 -15.13
N PHE A 75 -5.60 -6.67 -15.57
CA PHE A 75 -6.72 -6.04 -14.85
C PHE A 75 -8.08 -6.36 -15.50
N LEU A 76 -8.41 -7.65 -15.50
CA LEU A 76 -9.59 -8.21 -16.17
C LEU A 76 -10.81 -8.38 -15.24
N SER A 77 -10.95 -7.61 -14.17
CA SER A 77 -12.00 -7.69 -13.14
C SER A 77 -13.45 -7.87 -13.64
N LYS A 78 -13.75 -7.53 -14.89
CA LYS A 78 -15.05 -7.76 -15.53
C LYS A 78 -15.00 -8.43 -16.91
N ASN A 79 -13.86 -8.98 -17.33
CA ASN A 79 -13.60 -9.54 -18.68
C ASN A 79 -13.68 -8.52 -19.85
N TRP A 80 -13.33 -7.26 -19.62
CA TRP A 80 -13.30 -6.24 -20.68
C TRP A 80 -11.87 -5.73 -20.89
N LYS A 81 -11.38 -5.80 -22.13
CA LYS A 81 -10.06 -5.27 -22.52
C LYS A 81 -9.88 -3.79 -22.18
N GLU A 82 -10.96 -3.02 -22.24
CA GLU A 82 -10.99 -1.60 -21.88
C GLU A 82 -10.60 -1.36 -20.41
N SER A 83 -10.90 -2.30 -19.51
CA SER A 83 -10.48 -2.24 -18.10
C SER A 83 -8.97 -2.41 -17.97
N ASP A 84 -8.38 -3.37 -18.69
CA ASP A 84 -6.94 -3.60 -18.69
C ASP A 84 -6.20 -2.37 -19.23
N ASP A 85 -6.62 -1.87 -20.39
CA ASP A 85 -6.03 -0.68 -21.01
C ASP A 85 -6.15 0.56 -20.10
N PHE A 86 -7.30 0.75 -19.43
CA PHE A 86 -7.52 1.87 -18.52
C PHE A 86 -6.56 1.85 -17.32
N HIS A 87 -6.49 0.73 -16.58
CA HIS A 87 -5.60 0.62 -15.42
C HIS A 87 -4.13 0.68 -15.83
N ASN A 88 -3.77 0.04 -16.95
CA ASN A 88 -2.41 0.06 -17.48
C ASN A 88 -1.96 1.49 -17.84
N ASP A 89 -2.85 2.29 -18.45
CA ASP A 89 -2.58 3.70 -18.76
C ASP A 89 -2.56 4.57 -17.49
N TRP A 90 -3.53 4.40 -16.57
CA TRP A 90 -3.63 5.20 -15.34
C TRP A 90 -2.44 4.98 -14.41
N TYR A 91 -2.15 3.73 -14.05
CA TYR A 91 -1.03 3.41 -13.16
C TYR A 91 0.32 3.70 -13.84
N GLY A 92 0.42 3.37 -15.14
CA GLY A 92 1.63 3.61 -15.93
C GLY A 92 1.97 5.09 -16.09
N LYS A 93 0.96 5.99 -16.13
CA LYS A 93 1.17 7.45 -16.15
C LYS A 93 2.05 7.90 -14.98
N PHE A 94 1.74 7.47 -13.76
CA PHE A 94 2.48 7.91 -12.57
C PHE A 94 3.89 7.36 -12.53
N LEU A 95 4.07 6.07 -12.84
CA LEU A 95 5.40 5.46 -12.92
C LEU A 95 6.27 6.15 -13.98
N ARG A 96 5.69 6.54 -15.12
CA ARG A 96 6.39 7.30 -16.16
C ARG A 96 6.82 8.69 -15.70
N ILE A 97 5.96 9.42 -15.00
CA ILE A 97 6.32 10.74 -14.44
C ILE A 97 7.44 10.60 -13.41
N MET A 98 7.44 9.51 -12.63
CA MET A 98 8.49 9.19 -11.67
C MET A 98 9.78 8.69 -12.33
N ASP A 99 9.87 8.58 -13.66
CA ASP A 99 11.00 7.97 -14.39
C ASP A 99 11.35 6.57 -13.84
N GLU A 100 10.31 5.83 -13.44
CA GLU A 100 10.43 4.44 -13.01
C GLU A 100 10.26 3.54 -14.25
N LYS A 101 11.12 2.53 -14.37
CA LYS A 101 11.07 1.57 -15.50
C LYS A 101 9.99 0.52 -15.26
N PRO A 102 9.38 -0.07 -16.30
CA PRO A 102 8.55 -1.26 -16.16
C PRO A 102 9.30 -2.37 -15.41
N LEU A 103 8.63 -3.08 -14.50
CA LEU A 103 9.32 -4.09 -13.67
C LEU A 103 9.88 -5.22 -14.53
N LEU A 104 9.14 -5.61 -15.57
CA LEU A 104 9.56 -6.59 -16.58
C LEU A 104 10.84 -6.23 -17.33
N ASP A 105 11.25 -4.95 -17.36
CA ASP A 105 12.47 -4.51 -18.05
C ASP A 105 13.72 -4.53 -17.17
N ILE A 106 13.52 -4.62 -15.84
CA ILE A 106 14.60 -4.53 -14.85
C ILE A 106 14.73 -5.81 -14.03
N SER A 107 13.98 -6.86 -14.38
CA SER A 107 13.97 -8.12 -13.64
C SER A 107 14.26 -9.31 -14.55
N ASP A 108 15.01 -10.26 -14.01
CA ASP A 108 15.35 -11.53 -14.62
C ASP A 108 15.10 -12.71 -13.66
N GLU A 109 15.60 -13.90 -14.00
CA GLU A 109 15.43 -15.11 -13.19
C GLU A 109 16.13 -15.04 -11.81
N ASN A 110 17.11 -14.14 -11.64
CA ASN A 110 17.91 -14.00 -10.43
C ASN A 110 17.48 -12.79 -9.58
N THR A 111 16.45 -12.06 -10.02
CA THR A 111 15.99 -10.84 -9.36
C THR A 111 14.84 -11.17 -8.40
N GLU A 112 14.96 -10.71 -7.15
CA GLU A 112 13.81 -10.60 -6.25
C GLU A 112 13.52 -9.12 -5.97
N VAL A 113 12.41 -8.62 -6.51
CA VAL A 113 12.04 -7.20 -6.44
C VAL A 113 10.55 -7.05 -6.24
N TYR A 114 10.17 -6.07 -5.44
CA TYR A 114 8.79 -5.70 -5.20
C TYR A 114 8.61 -4.20 -5.38
N ARG A 115 7.54 -3.79 -6.06
CA ARG A 115 7.18 -2.38 -6.26
C ARG A 115 5.76 -2.13 -5.78
N PHE A 116 5.65 -1.29 -4.77
CA PHE A 116 4.39 -0.75 -4.29
C PHE A 116 4.12 0.61 -4.94
N LEU A 117 2.95 0.79 -5.56
CA LEU A 117 2.43 2.06 -6.04
C LEU A 117 1.16 2.40 -5.25
N TRP A 118 1.14 3.60 -4.69
CA TRP A 118 0.06 4.09 -3.85
C TRP A 118 -0.56 5.36 -4.45
N LEU A 119 -1.79 5.22 -4.95
CA LEU A 119 -2.52 6.29 -5.61
C LEU A 119 -3.72 6.70 -4.77
N ARG A 120 -3.58 7.82 -4.07
CA ARG A 120 -4.63 8.41 -3.24
C ARG A 120 -5.32 9.53 -4.00
N THR A 121 -6.64 9.58 -3.92
CA THR A 121 -7.46 10.53 -4.71
C THR A 121 -7.04 11.98 -4.46
N PHE A 122 -6.76 12.33 -3.19
CA PHE A 122 -6.46 13.71 -2.77
C PHE A 122 -5.03 13.91 -2.23
N HIS A 123 -4.17 12.89 -2.33
CA HIS A 123 -2.82 12.95 -1.79
C HIS A 123 -1.78 12.55 -2.82
N HIS A 124 -0.53 12.92 -2.53
CA HIS A 124 0.63 12.68 -3.37
C HIS A 124 0.77 11.20 -3.75
N PRO A 125 0.88 10.88 -5.06
CA PRO A 125 1.26 9.56 -5.51
C PRO A 125 2.65 9.19 -4.99
N ILE A 126 2.76 7.99 -4.45
CA ILE A 126 4.03 7.46 -3.94
C ILE A 126 4.27 6.11 -4.59
N PHE A 127 5.52 5.83 -4.95
CA PHE A 127 5.94 4.45 -5.12
C PHE A 127 7.13 4.13 -4.24
N VAL A 128 7.24 2.85 -3.89
CA VAL A 128 8.39 2.25 -3.18
C VAL A 128 8.77 0.98 -3.92
N ARG A 129 10.02 0.88 -4.39
CA ARG A 129 10.61 -0.35 -4.91
C ARG A 129 11.67 -0.85 -3.96
N VAL A 130 11.58 -2.12 -3.58
CA VAL A 130 12.63 -2.81 -2.82
C VAL A 130 13.15 -3.96 -3.66
N GLU A 131 14.46 -4.04 -3.84
CA GLU A 131 15.12 -5.06 -4.66
C GLU A 131 16.26 -5.69 -3.89
N ARG A 132 16.38 -7.02 -4.00
CA ARG A 132 17.51 -7.79 -3.52
C ARG A 132 18.33 -8.26 -4.70
N ASN A 133 19.62 -7.97 -4.65
CA ASN A 133 20.63 -8.64 -5.45
C ASN A 133 21.54 -9.47 -4.52
N GLU A 134 22.55 -10.16 -5.06
CA GLU A 134 23.44 -11.05 -4.30
C GLU A 134 24.15 -10.39 -3.09
N LYS A 135 24.29 -9.06 -3.07
CA LYS A 135 25.15 -8.35 -2.10
C LYS A 135 24.40 -7.34 -1.24
N THR A 136 23.29 -6.80 -1.72
CA THR A 136 22.61 -5.65 -1.11
C THR A 136 21.11 -5.75 -1.30
N ILE A 137 20.37 -5.33 -0.27
CA ILE A 137 18.96 -5.02 -0.39
C ILE A 137 18.85 -3.50 -0.47
N ARG A 138 18.21 -2.99 -1.53
CA ARG A 138 18.08 -1.56 -1.78
C ARG A 138 16.61 -1.18 -1.87
N LEU A 139 16.25 -0.08 -1.24
CA LEU A 139 14.93 0.52 -1.33
C LEU A 139 15.04 1.87 -2.01
N PHE A 140 14.20 2.07 -3.00
CA PHE A 140 14.02 3.32 -3.71
C PHE A 140 12.58 3.79 -3.58
N SER A 141 12.36 5.08 -3.35
CA SER A 141 11.01 5.64 -3.38
C SER A 141 10.99 7.01 -4.04
N LYS A 142 9.85 7.34 -4.65
CA LYS A 142 9.55 8.71 -5.09
C LYS A 142 8.14 9.10 -4.68
N GLU A 143 7.99 10.37 -4.36
CA GLU A 143 6.71 11.03 -4.13
C GLU A 143 6.54 12.13 -5.17
N LEU A 144 5.35 12.19 -5.79
CA LEU A 144 5.00 13.24 -6.74
C LEU A 144 4.24 14.38 -6.08
N ASP A 145 4.23 15.55 -6.72
CA ASP A 145 3.26 16.59 -6.40
C ASP A 145 1.84 16.22 -6.83
N GLY A 146 0.88 17.10 -6.52
CA GLY A 146 -0.51 16.92 -6.91
C GLY A 146 -1.16 15.75 -6.16
N ALA A 147 -2.10 15.07 -6.82
CA ALA A 147 -2.86 13.99 -6.22
C ALA A 147 -3.08 12.84 -7.20
N GLY A 148 -3.20 11.60 -6.70
CA GLY A 148 -3.37 10.40 -7.53
C GLY A 148 -4.66 10.35 -8.35
N GLY A 149 -5.68 11.10 -7.97
CA GLY A 149 -6.90 11.31 -8.76
C GLY A 149 -6.81 12.44 -9.80
N TYR A 150 -5.73 13.23 -9.80
CA TYR A 150 -5.61 14.48 -10.56
C TYR A 150 -4.24 14.57 -11.26
N ASP A 151 -3.86 15.78 -11.69
CA ASP A 151 -2.57 16.01 -12.33
C ASP A 151 -1.42 16.05 -11.33
N SER A 152 -0.48 15.12 -11.49
CA SER A 152 0.88 15.19 -10.97
C SER A 152 1.84 15.54 -12.10
N ARG A 153 2.87 16.34 -11.82
CA ARG A 153 3.76 16.88 -12.85
C ARG A 153 5.24 16.67 -12.54
N LYS A 154 5.62 16.54 -11.27
CA LYS A 154 7.03 16.41 -10.88
C LYS A 154 7.21 15.62 -9.60
N THR A 155 8.37 15.01 -9.46
CA THR A 155 8.84 14.40 -8.21
C THR A 155 9.21 15.49 -7.20
N ILE A 156 8.70 15.35 -5.97
CA ILE A 156 8.98 16.26 -4.85
C ILE A 156 9.89 15.65 -3.79
N LYS A 157 9.95 14.32 -3.71
CA LYS A 157 10.85 13.60 -2.80
C LYS A 157 11.37 12.34 -3.48
N THR A 158 12.62 12.00 -3.19
CA THR A 158 13.25 10.75 -3.60
C THR A 158 14.05 10.19 -2.42
N THR A 159 13.86 8.92 -2.13
CA THR A 159 14.66 8.18 -1.14
C THR A 159 15.39 7.05 -1.84
N ASP A 160 16.63 6.83 -1.43
CA ASP A 160 17.46 5.73 -1.89
C ASP A 160 18.29 5.26 -0.69
N THR A 161 17.97 4.07 -0.19
CA THR A 161 18.58 3.55 1.05
C THR A 161 18.88 2.06 0.91
N ILE A 162 19.87 1.61 1.68
CA ILE A 162 20.16 0.19 1.86
C ILE A 162 19.34 -0.30 3.05
N LEU A 163 18.73 -1.47 2.89
CA LEU A 163 18.04 -2.16 3.99
C LEU A 163 18.94 -3.26 4.55
N ASP A 164 18.77 -3.53 5.83
CA ASP A 164 19.36 -4.72 6.44
C ASP A 164 18.51 -5.98 6.19
N GLU A 165 19.11 -7.14 6.45
CA GLU A 165 18.45 -8.45 6.27
C GLU A 165 17.21 -8.60 7.16
N SER A 166 17.20 -8.01 8.35
CA SER A 166 16.05 -8.11 9.27
C SER A 166 14.83 -7.37 8.72
N GLN A 167 15.05 -6.19 8.12
CA GLN A 167 14.00 -5.41 7.46
C GLN A 167 13.44 -6.14 6.24
N TRP A 168 14.33 -6.72 5.42
CA TRP A 168 13.93 -7.52 4.27
C TRP A 168 13.13 -8.76 4.69
N CYS A 169 13.62 -9.53 5.66
CA CYS A 169 12.91 -10.70 6.14
C CYS A 169 11.57 -10.34 6.79
N GLN A 170 11.48 -9.22 7.52
CA GLN A 170 10.21 -8.74 8.07
C GLN A 170 9.20 -8.44 6.95
N PHE A 171 9.62 -7.78 5.88
CA PHE A 171 8.77 -7.55 4.71
C PHE A 171 8.30 -8.87 4.08
N LEU A 172 9.19 -9.83 3.85
CA LEU A 172 8.84 -11.14 3.31
C LEU A 172 7.87 -11.91 4.24
N ASN A 173 8.02 -11.80 5.56
CA ASN A 173 7.11 -12.40 6.52
C ASN A 173 5.70 -11.80 6.43
N LEU A 174 5.59 -10.48 6.24
CA LEU A 174 4.31 -9.81 6.02
C LEU A 174 3.66 -10.24 4.70
N LEU A 175 4.44 -10.36 3.61
CA LEU A 175 3.96 -10.90 2.34
C LEU A 175 3.43 -12.33 2.51
N GLU A 176 4.17 -13.20 3.21
CA GLU A 176 3.74 -14.57 3.45
C GLU A 176 2.46 -14.62 4.30
N LYS A 177 2.35 -13.77 5.33
CA LYS A 177 1.14 -13.66 6.17
C LYS A 177 -0.10 -13.23 5.36
N SER A 178 0.09 -12.40 4.34
CA SER A 178 -0.96 -12.00 3.39
C SER A 178 -1.31 -13.09 2.36
N LYS A 179 -0.44 -14.11 2.23
CA LYS A 179 -0.45 -15.09 1.13
C LYS A 179 -0.38 -14.41 -0.24
N TYR A 180 0.41 -13.35 -0.35
CA TYR A 180 0.53 -12.47 -1.51
C TYR A 180 0.50 -13.23 -2.84
N TRP A 181 1.38 -14.21 -3.02
CA TRP A 181 1.51 -14.95 -4.27
C TRP A 181 0.26 -15.76 -4.66
N GLN A 182 -0.63 -16.08 -3.72
CA GLN A 182 -1.89 -16.80 -3.97
C GLN A 182 -3.08 -15.85 -4.13
N MET A 183 -2.89 -14.54 -3.94
CA MET A 183 -3.98 -13.57 -4.01
C MET A 183 -4.41 -13.37 -5.47
N PRO A 184 -5.73 -13.27 -5.75
CA PRO A 184 -6.16 -12.82 -7.07
C PRO A 184 -5.67 -11.39 -7.33
N THR A 185 -5.41 -11.04 -8.59
CA THR A 185 -4.90 -9.71 -8.94
C THR A 185 -5.82 -8.62 -8.46
N GLU A 186 -7.11 -8.65 -8.78
CA GLU A 186 -8.09 -7.67 -8.29
C GLU A 186 -9.00 -8.27 -7.22
N ASP A 187 -9.45 -7.44 -6.29
CA ASP A 187 -10.61 -7.77 -5.43
C ASP A 187 -11.84 -6.99 -5.91
N THR A 188 -12.69 -7.67 -6.69
CA THR A 188 -13.89 -7.05 -7.27
C THR A 188 -14.96 -6.67 -6.24
N ARG A 189 -14.78 -7.04 -4.96
CA ARG A 189 -15.77 -6.78 -3.90
C ARG A 189 -15.63 -5.38 -3.33
N LEU A 190 -14.46 -4.76 -3.45
CA LEU A 190 -14.16 -3.44 -2.90
C LEU A 190 -13.78 -2.49 -4.04
N SER A 191 -14.55 -1.43 -4.18
CA SER A 191 -14.28 -0.34 -5.11
C SER A 191 -14.96 0.93 -4.59
N GLY A 192 -14.38 2.09 -4.87
CA GLY A 192 -14.91 3.39 -4.49
C GLY A 192 -14.73 4.42 -5.59
N VAL A 193 -15.41 5.56 -5.44
CA VAL A 193 -15.25 6.72 -6.35
C VAL A 193 -14.01 7.52 -5.95
N ASP A 194 -13.77 7.62 -4.64
CA ASP A 194 -12.66 8.28 -3.99
C ASP A 194 -12.07 7.35 -2.92
N GLY A 195 -10.78 7.53 -2.63
CA GLY A 195 -10.04 6.69 -1.70
C GLY A 195 -8.61 6.46 -2.17
N ALA A 196 -8.07 5.28 -1.85
CA ALA A 196 -6.70 4.91 -2.15
C ALA A 196 -6.60 3.56 -2.88
N GLN A 197 -5.93 3.56 -4.03
CA GLN A 197 -5.54 2.36 -4.77
C GLN A 197 -4.13 1.92 -4.39
N TRP A 198 -3.97 0.64 -4.08
CA TRP A 198 -2.75 0.03 -3.56
C TRP A 198 -2.33 -1.12 -4.48
N ILE A 199 -1.30 -0.88 -5.29
CA ILE A 199 -0.83 -1.82 -6.30
C ILE A 199 0.55 -2.34 -5.88
N LEU A 200 0.67 -3.64 -5.63
CA LEU A 200 1.94 -4.28 -5.30
C LEU A 200 2.30 -5.32 -6.37
N GLU A 201 3.39 -5.04 -7.08
CA GLU A 201 4.01 -5.95 -8.04
C GLU A 201 5.21 -6.65 -7.42
N GLY A 202 5.45 -7.90 -7.81
CA GLY A 202 6.56 -8.70 -7.33
C GLY A 202 7.14 -9.54 -8.46
N VAL A 203 8.47 -9.59 -8.55
CA VAL A 203 9.21 -10.57 -9.33
C VAL A 203 10.08 -11.39 -8.39
N LYS A 204 10.01 -12.70 -8.55
CA LYS A 204 10.87 -13.66 -7.85
C LYS A 204 11.05 -14.91 -8.70
N ASP A 205 12.29 -15.39 -8.81
CA ASP A 205 12.66 -16.62 -9.54
C ASP A 205 12.07 -16.64 -10.97
N GLY A 206 12.15 -15.50 -11.68
CA GLY A 206 11.63 -15.34 -13.05
C GLY A 206 10.10 -15.33 -13.17
N ARG A 207 9.38 -15.18 -12.05
CA ARG A 207 7.92 -15.14 -12.01
C ARG A 207 7.42 -13.79 -11.52
N TYR A 208 6.43 -13.26 -12.21
CA TYR A 208 5.78 -11.99 -11.92
C TYR A 208 4.39 -12.23 -11.31
N HIS A 209 4.04 -11.42 -10.33
CA HIS A 209 2.70 -11.32 -9.76
C HIS A 209 2.37 -9.87 -9.43
N ILE A 210 1.09 -9.57 -9.39
CA ILE A 210 0.57 -8.25 -9.08
C ILE A 210 -0.75 -8.39 -8.36
N VAL A 211 -0.91 -7.59 -7.31
CA VAL A 211 -2.11 -7.49 -6.50
C VAL A 211 -2.52 -6.01 -6.48
N ASP A 212 -3.79 -5.77 -6.73
CA ASP A 212 -4.43 -4.47 -6.79
C ASP A 212 -5.61 -4.43 -5.82
N ARG A 213 -5.55 -3.53 -4.83
CA ARG A 213 -6.56 -3.42 -3.77
C ARG A 213 -6.96 -1.97 -3.54
N PHE A 214 -8.24 -1.80 -3.30
CA PHE A 214 -8.81 -0.55 -2.86
C PHE A 214 -8.90 -0.53 -1.33
N MET A 215 -8.15 0.36 -0.67
CA MET A 215 -8.12 0.57 0.79
C MET A 215 -7.97 -0.71 1.65
N PRO A 216 -6.84 -1.45 1.54
CA PRO A 216 -6.61 -2.69 2.28
C PRO A 216 -5.97 -2.47 3.66
N GLU A 217 -5.97 -1.26 4.24
CA GLU A 217 -5.08 -0.89 5.34
C GLU A 217 -5.19 -1.79 6.60
N LYS A 218 -6.36 -2.41 6.79
CA LYS A 218 -6.65 -3.27 7.96
C LYS A 218 -6.25 -4.74 7.76
N ASP A 219 -5.91 -5.17 6.54
CA ASP A 219 -5.55 -6.56 6.25
C ASP A 219 -4.02 -6.77 6.19
N ASN A 220 -3.60 -8.03 6.14
CA ASN A 220 -2.18 -8.37 6.12
C ASN A 220 -1.45 -7.87 4.86
N TYR A 221 -2.14 -7.70 3.73
CA TYR A 221 -1.57 -7.15 2.50
C TYR A 221 -1.31 -5.65 2.65
N GLY A 222 -2.27 -4.91 3.21
CA GLY A 222 -2.10 -3.50 3.56
C GLY A 222 -0.94 -3.29 4.53
N GLN A 223 -0.79 -4.16 5.55
CA GLN A 223 0.34 -4.09 6.49
C GLN A 223 1.70 -4.29 5.82
N ALA A 224 1.81 -5.18 4.82
CA ALA A 224 3.04 -5.34 4.04
C ALA A 224 3.40 -4.07 3.25
N CYS A 225 2.39 -3.42 2.66
CA CYS A 225 2.57 -2.19 1.90
C CYS A 225 2.90 -0.97 2.81
N ILE A 226 2.24 -0.86 3.97
CA ILE A 226 2.54 0.17 4.98
C ILE A 226 3.98 0.04 5.47
N TYR A 227 4.45 -1.19 5.67
CA TYR A 227 5.82 -1.43 6.10
C TYR A 227 6.84 -0.90 5.08
N LEU A 228 6.60 -1.07 3.78
CA LEU A 228 7.45 -0.45 2.74
C LEU A 228 7.45 1.09 2.82
N LEU A 229 6.30 1.72 3.10
CA LEU A 229 6.23 3.16 3.29
C LEU A 229 7.06 3.62 4.49
N GLN A 230 6.99 2.90 5.61
CA GLN A 230 7.79 3.16 6.81
C GLN A 230 9.29 3.10 6.51
N LEU A 231 9.74 2.05 5.82
CA LEU A 231 11.14 1.89 5.42
C LEU A 231 11.61 2.98 4.44
N SER A 232 10.70 3.55 3.65
CA SER A 232 11.00 4.61 2.69
C SER A 232 11.18 6.01 3.31
N GLY A 233 10.95 6.14 4.62
CA GLY A 233 11.00 7.43 5.32
C GLY A 233 9.90 8.40 4.89
N VAL A 234 8.80 7.89 4.32
CA VAL A 234 7.55 8.65 4.18
C VAL A 234 6.98 8.82 5.58
N ASP A 235 6.57 10.05 5.94
CA ASP A 235 6.04 10.35 7.27
C ASP A 235 4.70 9.62 7.46
N THR A 236 4.75 8.45 8.11
CA THR A 236 3.58 7.61 8.33
C THR A 236 2.65 8.12 9.43
N ASP A 237 3.11 9.05 10.27
CA ASP A 237 2.25 9.69 11.27
C ASP A 237 1.33 10.71 10.62
N ARG A 238 1.80 11.41 9.59
CA ARG A 238 0.94 12.16 8.67
C ARG A 238 -0.06 11.22 7.96
N LEU A 239 0.35 10.00 7.62
CA LEU A 239 -0.51 9.04 6.91
C LEU A 239 -1.72 8.55 7.73
N LYS A 240 -1.66 8.48 9.06
CA LYS A 240 -2.80 7.99 9.89
C LYS A 240 -4.11 8.73 9.63
N HIS A 241 -4.04 9.98 9.17
CA HIS A 241 -5.20 10.80 8.80
C HIS A 241 -5.46 10.85 7.27
N GLU A 242 -4.54 10.33 6.46
CA GLU A 242 -4.52 10.39 4.99
C GLU A 242 -4.61 9.00 4.32
N LEU A 243 -4.92 7.94 5.09
CA LEU A 243 -5.21 6.60 4.57
C LEU A 243 -6.55 6.52 3.82
N TYR A 244 -7.38 7.58 3.96
CA TYR A 244 -8.69 7.76 3.33
C TYR A 244 -8.59 8.76 2.16
#